data_AF-A0A971KIN8-F1
#
_entry.id   AF-A0A971KIN8-F1
#
_cell.length_a   1.000
_cell.length_b   1.000
_cell.length_c   1.000
_cell.angle_alpha   90.00
_cell.angle_beta   90.00
_cell.angle_gamma   90.00
#
_symmetry.space_group_name_H-M   'P 1'
#
loop_
_entity.id
_entity.type
_entity.pdbx_description
1 polymer ?
#
loop_
_entity_poly.entity_id
_entity_poly.type
_entity_poly.pdbx_seq_one_letter_code
_entity_poly.pdbx_strand_id
1 'polypeptide(L)' 'AWKLTKSERHKQWFLTIDDWTWSHFPDSVHGEWYGYLSRQGEVSLTLKGGKWKGFFHLPRMLYSCLGYLDSMVNE' A
#
# COMPACT_ATOMS: atom_id res chain seq x y z
N ALA A 1 3.58 7.76 -11.68
CA ALA A 1 2.89 8.06 -12.97
C ALA A 1 2.16 9.40 -12.94
N TRP A 2 1.20 9.61 -12.03
CA TRP A 2 0.47 10.88 -11.93
C TRP A 2 1.39 12.09 -11.77
N LYS A 3 2.39 12.05 -10.88
CA LYS A 3 3.35 13.15 -10.66
C LYS A 3 3.99 13.68 -11.95
N LEU A 4 4.30 12.78 -12.90
CA LEU A 4 4.98 13.11 -14.17
C LEU A 4 4.00 13.54 -15.27
N THR A 5 2.78 13.01 -15.25
CA THR A 5 1.84 13.12 -16.40
C THR A 5 0.64 14.00 -16.10
N LYS A 6 0.36 14.24 -14.81
CA LYS A 6 -0.87 14.84 -14.26
C LYS A 6 -2.16 14.19 -14.79
N SER A 7 -2.08 12.97 -15.32
CA SER A 7 -3.22 12.24 -15.90
C SER A 7 -4.18 11.77 -14.80
N GLU A 8 -5.43 12.22 -14.87
CA GLU A 8 -6.46 11.89 -13.87
C GLU A 8 -6.67 10.38 -13.72
N ARG A 9 -6.56 9.62 -14.81
CA ARG A 9 -6.62 8.15 -14.75
C ARG A 9 -5.61 7.55 -13.77
N HIS A 10 -4.37 8.05 -13.75
CA HIS A 10 -3.35 7.55 -12.83
C HIS A 10 -3.67 7.91 -11.37
N LYS A 11 -4.30 9.06 -11.13
CA LYS A 11 -4.74 9.47 -9.79
C LYS A 11 -5.86 8.57 -9.29
N GLN A 12 -6.88 8.36 -10.12
CA GLN A 12 -8.01 7.49 -9.79
C GLN A 12 -7.54 6.07 -9.46
N TRP A 13 -6.65 5.49 -10.28
CA TRP A 13 -6.09 4.18 -9.98
C TRP A 13 -5.27 4.14 -8.68
N PHE A 14 -4.53 5.20 -8.37
CA PHE A 14 -3.84 5.28 -7.08
C PHE A 14 -4.83 5.24 -5.92
N LEU A 15 -5.89 6.06 -5.95
CA LEU A 15 -6.90 6.10 -4.90
C LEU A 15 -7.64 4.76 -4.76
N THR A 16 -8.01 4.12 -5.89
CA THR A 16 -8.65 2.80 -5.86
C THR A 16 -7.76 1.74 -5.21
N ILE A 17 -6.46 1.74 -5.52
CA ILE A 17 -5.51 0.78 -4.93
C ILE A 17 -5.29 1.11 -3.46
N ASP A 18 -5.16 2.39 -3.09
CA ASP A 18 -4.99 2.82 -1.71
C ASP A 18 -6.17 2.36 -0.84
N ASP A 19 -7.40 2.68 -1.23
CA ASP A 19 -8.63 2.28 -0.52
C ASP A 19 -8.72 0.76 -0.33
N TRP A 20 -8.48 -0.01 -1.40
CA TRP A 20 -8.52 -1.47 -1.33
C TRP A 20 -7.41 -2.02 -0.42
N THR A 21 -6.21 -1.44 -0.52
CA THR A 21 -5.06 -1.95 0.22
C THR A 21 -5.23 -1.71 1.72
N TRP A 22 -5.63 -0.51 2.12
CA TRP A 22 -5.86 -0.16 3.54
C TRP A 22 -7.02 -0.92 4.18
N SER A 23 -8.02 -1.35 3.39
CA SER A 23 -9.15 -2.11 3.90
C SER A 23 -8.88 -3.61 4.10
N HIS A 24 -7.83 -4.17 3.48
CA HIS A 24 -7.62 -5.63 3.47
C HIS A 24 -6.30 -6.10 4.08
N PHE A 25 -5.20 -5.36 3.91
CA PHE A 25 -3.88 -5.83 4.34
C PHE A 25 -3.50 -5.50 5.80
N PRO A 26 -3.81 -4.31 6.35
CA PRO A 26 -3.41 -3.98 7.71
C PRO A 26 -4.01 -4.94 8.74
N ASP A 27 -3.18 -5.40 9.68
CA ASP A 27 -3.65 -6.07 10.88
C ASP A 27 -3.76 -5.03 12.01
N SER A 28 -4.99 -4.66 12.33
CA SER A 28 -5.28 -3.66 13.36
C SER A 28 -5.00 -4.15 14.79
N VAL A 29 -4.82 -5.46 15.01
CA VAL A 29 -4.61 -6.04 16.33
C VAL A 29 -3.12 -6.10 16.68
N HIS A 30 -2.28 -6.56 15.76
CA HIS A 30 -0.86 -6.80 16.02
C HIS A 30 0.09 -5.86 15.26
N GLY A 31 -0.45 -4.99 14.42
CA GLY A 31 0.33 -4.13 13.54
C GLY A 31 0.96 -4.87 12.37
N GLU A 32 1.57 -4.11 11.46
CA GLU A 32 2.07 -4.60 10.17
C GLU A 32 0.93 -5.16 9.28
N TRP A 33 1.26 -5.62 8.08
CA TRP A 33 0.31 -6.02 7.05
C TRP A 33 0.43 -7.50 6.72
N TYR A 34 -0.69 -8.15 6.46
CA TYR A 34 -0.66 -9.50 5.90
C TYR A 34 0.10 -9.51 4.56
N GLY A 35 0.79 -10.62 4.28
CA GLY A 35 1.54 -10.76 3.03
C GLY A 35 0.74 -11.35 1.88
N TYR A 36 -0.30 -12.13 2.20
CA TYR A 36 -0.94 -13.04 1.27
C TYR A 36 -2.44 -13.08 1.53
N LEU A 37 -3.19 -12.58 0.56
CA LEU A 37 -4.66 -12.61 0.55
C LEU A 37 -5.12 -13.51 -0.59
N SER A 38 -6.33 -14.04 -0.44
CA SER A 38 -7.05 -14.71 -1.53
C SER A 38 -7.55 -13.67 -2.53
N ARG A 39 -8.11 -14.13 -3.66
CA ARG A 39 -8.72 -13.22 -4.65
C ARG A 39 -9.87 -12.40 -4.07
N GLN A 40 -10.55 -12.93 -3.05
CA GLN A 40 -11.67 -12.28 -2.36
C GLN A 40 -11.19 -11.26 -1.32
N GLY A 41 -9.89 -11.16 -1.06
CA GLY A 41 -9.33 -10.26 -0.04
C GLY A 41 -9.18 -10.90 1.33
N GLU A 42 -9.58 -12.17 1.51
CA GLU A 42 -9.44 -12.88 2.78
C GLU A 42 -8.00 -13.31 3.05
N VAL A 43 -7.56 -13.21 4.31
CA VAL A 43 -6.21 -13.57 4.75
C VAL A 43 -5.94 -15.06 4.48
N SER A 44 -4.98 -15.34 3.60
CA SER A 44 -4.59 -16.72 3.27
C SER A 44 -3.43 -17.22 4.12
N LEU A 45 -2.50 -16.33 4.51
CA LEU A 45 -1.42 -16.63 5.44
C LEU A 45 -1.27 -15.49 6.45
N THR A 46 -1.26 -15.85 7.73
CA THR A 46 -1.21 -14.89 8.84
C THR A 46 0.20 -14.36 9.15
N LEU A 47 1.23 -14.92 8.50
CA LEU A 47 2.62 -14.54 8.73
C LEU A 47 2.90 -13.07 8.33
N LYS A 48 3.61 -12.34 9.19
CA LYS A 48 4.06 -10.96 8.94
C LYS A 48 5.46 -10.88 8.34
N GLY A 49 6.21 -11.97 8.42
CA GLY A 49 7.51 -12.11 7.81
C GLY A 49 7.84 -13.58 7.57
N GLY A 50 8.64 -13.84 6.55
CA GLY A 50 9.05 -15.19 6.16
C GLY A 50 10.12 -15.12 5.08
N LYS A 51 10.31 -16.21 4.33
CA LYS A 51 11.33 -16.27 3.27
C LYS A 51 11.21 -15.16 2.23
N TRP A 52 9.98 -14.68 1.98
CA TRP A 52 9.67 -13.75 0.89
C TRP A 52 8.99 -12.45 1.34
N LYS A 53 8.73 -12.29 2.64
CA LYS A 53 8.19 -11.06 3.21
C LYS A 53 9.10 -10.58 4.32
N GLY A 54 9.57 -9.36 4.20
CA GLY A 54 10.43 -8.71 5.18
C GLY A 54 10.28 -7.19 5.12
N PHE A 55 11.12 -6.50 5.90
CA PHE A 55 11.12 -5.05 6.03
C PHE A 55 11.72 -4.35 4.80
N PHE A 56 11.00 -4.40 3.68
CA PHE A 56 11.43 -3.80 2.42
C PHE A 56 10.27 -3.15 1.68
N HIS A 57 9.33 -3.93 1.14
CA HIS A 57 8.27 -3.40 0.28
C HIS A 57 7.34 -2.45 1.03
N LEU A 58 6.78 -2.87 2.17
CA LEU A 58 5.85 -2.07 2.95
C LEU A 58 6.46 -0.74 3.44
N PRO A 59 7.57 -0.73 4.21
CA PRO A 59 8.12 0.53 4.71
C PRO A 59 8.58 1.46 3.58
N ARG A 60 9.21 0.92 2.52
CA ARG A 60 9.63 1.73 1.37
C ARG A 60 8.46 2.36 0.64
N MET A 61 7.38 1.60 0.44
CA MET A 61 6.17 2.10 -0.23
C MET A 61 5.52 3.22 0.59
N LEU A 62 5.30 3.00 1.89
CA LEU A 62 4.71 4.01 2.77
C LEU A 62 5.55 5.30 2.83
N TYR A 63 6.87 5.16 3.01
CA TYR A 63 7.78 6.31 3.02
C TYR A 63 7.80 7.06 1.69
N SER A 64 7.81 6.35 0.57
CA SER A 64 7.78 6.98 -0.77
C SER A 64 6.46 7.70 -1.02
N CYS A 65 5.32 7.07 -0.69
CA CYS A 65 4.00 7.68 -0.83
C CYS A 65 3.89 8.94 0.03
N LEU A 66 4.34 8.89 1.29
CA LEU A 66 4.37 10.06 2.17
C LEU A 66 5.15 11.21 1.52
N GLY A 67 6.38 10.96 1.06
CA GLY A 67 7.19 12.01 0.41
C GLY A 67 6.54 12.57 -0.87
N TYR A 68 5.83 11.76 -1.64
CA TYR A 68 5.08 12.26 -2.80
C TYR A 68 3.86 13.09 -2.41
N LEU A 69 3.08 12.63 -1.43
CA LEU A 69 1.89 13.34 -0.95
C LEU A 69 2.26 14.66 -0.29
N ASP A 70 3.32 14.67 0.54
CA ASP A 70 3.85 15.90 1.14
C ASP A 70 4.29 16.90 0.06
N SER A 71 4.94 16.44 -1.00
CA SER A 71 5.31 17.32 -2.12
C SER A 71 4.10 17.90 -2.85
N MET A 72 2.95 17.23 -2.81
CA MET A 72 1.71 17.71 -3.44
C MET A 72 0.94 18.70 -2.58
N VAL A 73 1.03 18.61 -1.26
CA VAL A 73 0.35 19.52 -0.32
C VAL A 73 1.10 20.84 -0.20
N ASN A 74 2.44 20.80 -0.32
CA ASN A 74 3.31 21.96 -0.18
C ASN A 74 3.69 22.61 -1.53
N GLU A 75 3.11 22.15 -2.64
CA GLU A 75 3.11 22.81 -3.96
C GLU A 75 1.99 23.86 -4.02
#